data_AF-A0A978SRH8-F1
#
_entry.id   AF-A0A978SRH8-F1
#
_cell.length_a   1.000
_cell.length_b   1.000
_cell.length_c   1.000
_cell.angle_alpha   90.00
_cell.angle_beta   90.00
_cell.angle_gamma   90.00
#
_symmetry.space_group_name_H-M   'P 1'
#
loop_
_entity.id
_entity.type
_entity.pdbx_description
1 polymer ?
#
loop_
_entity_poly.entity_id
_entity_poly.type
_entity_poly.pdbx_seq_one_letter_code
_entity_poly.pdbx_strand_id
1 'polypeptide(L)' 'MKGLGLVLVAAIVALSFWVMAPASSQSNCDRAYPNVCIPSPPPDLNCKDVSYRNFKVLQPDPHRFDRDKDGIGCEEK' A
#
# COMPACT_ATOMS: atom_id res chain seq x y z
N MET A 1 -6.32 51.32 34.36
CA MET A 1 -7.74 51.51 34.00
C MET A 1 -7.89 51.24 32.51
N LYS A 2 -8.96 50.52 32.12
CA LYS A 2 -9.27 49.90 30.81
C LYS A 2 -8.60 48.52 30.66
N GLY A 3 -9.25 47.36 30.82
CA GLY A 3 -10.62 46.94 30.50
C GLY A 3 -10.51 45.92 29.36
N LEU A 4 -10.45 44.62 29.65
CA LEU A 4 -11.56 43.64 29.62
C LEU A 4 -12.14 43.37 28.21
N GLY A 5 -11.98 42.13 27.76
CA GLY A 5 -12.63 41.51 26.59
C GLY A 5 -11.76 40.35 26.08
N LEU A 6 -11.73 39.17 26.70
CA LEU A 6 -12.79 38.13 26.69
C LEU A 6 -13.52 37.99 25.35
N VAL A 7 -12.80 37.53 24.32
CA VAL A 7 -13.45 36.77 23.23
C VAL A 7 -13.36 35.30 23.62
N LEU A 8 -14.54 34.71 23.88
CA LEU A 8 -14.74 33.29 24.06
C LEU A 8 -14.19 32.51 22.86
N VAL A 9 -13.21 31.64 23.11
CA VAL A 9 -13.12 30.34 22.42
C VAL A 9 -12.82 29.27 23.46
N ALA A 10 -13.75 29.09 24.39
CA ALA A 10 -13.84 27.87 25.18
C ALA A 10 -14.68 26.84 24.39
N ALA A 11 -14.01 25.93 23.67
CA ALA A 11 -14.47 24.55 23.34
C ALA A 11 -13.62 23.92 22.21
N ILE A 12 -12.51 23.25 22.53
CA ILE A 12 -11.93 22.23 21.62
C ILE A 12 -11.49 20.94 22.32
N VAL A 13 -11.74 20.79 23.63
CA VAL A 13 -11.46 19.55 24.35
C VAL A 13 -12.76 18.83 24.67
N ALA A 14 -13.30 18.14 23.65
CA ALA A 14 -14.01 16.84 23.71
C ALA A 14 -15.03 16.67 22.56
N LEU A 15 -14.58 16.41 21.33
CA LEU A 15 -15.38 15.69 20.33
C LEU A 15 -14.45 14.80 19.47
N SER A 16 -14.45 13.51 19.79
CA SER A 16 -14.17 12.41 18.86
C SER A 16 -12.72 12.38 18.33
N PHE A 17 -11.77 11.80 19.06
CA PHE A 17 -11.56 10.35 18.96
C PHE A 17 -12.12 9.78 17.65
N TRP A 18 -11.49 10.09 16.53
CA TRP A 18 -11.36 9.09 15.50
C TRP A 18 -9.96 8.52 15.60
N VAL A 19 -9.89 7.36 16.25
CA VAL A 19 -8.77 6.44 16.14
C VAL A 19 -8.68 6.08 14.66
N MET A 20 -7.88 6.81 13.88
CA MET A 20 -7.49 6.33 12.56
C MET A 20 -6.37 5.32 12.82
N ALA A 21 -6.75 4.09 13.17
CA ALA A 21 -5.82 2.98 13.11
C ALA A 21 -5.14 3.04 11.73
N PRO A 22 -3.80 2.95 11.62
CA PRO A 22 -3.20 2.73 10.32
C PRO A 22 -3.82 1.43 9.81
N ALA A 23 -4.59 1.52 8.72
CA ALA A 23 -4.96 0.32 7.99
C ALA A 23 -3.65 -0.39 7.68
N SER A 24 -3.53 -1.58 8.26
CA SER A 24 -2.38 -2.46 8.17
C SER A 24 -1.83 -2.48 6.74
N SER A 25 -0.51 -2.53 6.60
CA SER A 25 0.26 -2.56 5.35
C SER A 25 -0.02 -3.75 4.43
N GLN A 26 -1.22 -4.31 4.49
CA GLN A 26 -1.75 -5.40 3.68
C GLN A 26 -2.64 -4.89 2.52
N SER A 27 -3.02 -3.61 2.52
CA SER A 27 -3.87 -3.01 1.48
C SER A 27 -3.14 -2.64 0.19
N ASN A 28 -1.83 -2.86 0.10
CA ASN A 28 -1.04 -2.49 -1.08
C ASN A 28 -0.51 -3.66 -1.90
N CYS A 29 -0.65 -4.93 -1.49
CA CYS A 29 -0.16 -6.04 -2.31
C CYS A 29 -1.17 -6.37 -3.43
N ASP A 30 -0.69 -6.60 -4.65
CA ASP A 30 -1.50 -6.99 -5.79
C ASP A 30 -1.93 -8.47 -5.67
N ARG A 31 -3.18 -8.77 -6.02
CA ARG A 31 -3.72 -10.13 -5.99
C ARG A 31 -3.11 -11.03 -7.06
N ALA A 32 -2.50 -10.46 -8.09
CA ALA A 32 -1.74 -11.19 -9.10
C ALA A 32 -0.55 -11.95 -8.49
N TYR A 33 -0.08 -11.56 -7.31
CA TYR A 33 1.09 -12.14 -6.63
C TYR A 33 0.68 -12.74 -5.27
N PRO A 34 -0.07 -13.85 -5.23
CA PRO A 34 -0.73 -14.34 -4.00
C PRO A 34 0.23 -14.84 -2.91
N ASN A 35 1.50 -15.07 -3.24
CA ASN A 35 2.49 -15.63 -2.31
C ASN A 35 3.57 -14.63 -1.87
N VAL A 36 3.61 -13.44 -2.47
CA VAL A 36 4.61 -12.39 -2.18
C VAL A 36 3.92 -11.03 -2.17
N CYS A 37 4.39 -10.08 -1.36
CA CYS A 37 3.81 -8.74 -1.41
C CYS A 37 4.54 -7.89 -2.45
N ILE A 38 3.91 -7.68 -3.60
CA ILE A 38 4.35 -6.73 -4.63
C ILE A 38 3.16 -5.82 -4.92
N PRO A 39 3.32 -4.48 -4.92
CA PRO A 39 2.21 -3.57 -5.15
C PRO A 39 1.72 -3.55 -6.59
N SER A 40 0.50 -3.06 -6.84
CA SER A 40 0.04 -2.77 -8.19
C SER A 40 0.82 -1.59 -8.80
N PRO A 41 1.03 -1.53 -10.13
CA PRO A 41 1.59 -0.35 -10.78
C PRO A 41 0.66 0.88 -10.62
N PRO A 42 1.19 2.12 -10.58
CA PRO A 42 2.61 2.52 -10.70
C PRO A 42 3.39 2.58 -9.37
N PRO A 43 4.75 2.45 -9.38
CA PRO A 43 5.62 2.31 -10.55
C PRO A 43 5.56 0.92 -11.17
N ASP A 44 6.02 0.77 -12.41
CA ASP A 44 6.20 -0.55 -13.02
C ASP A 44 7.50 -1.19 -12.52
N LEU A 45 7.38 -2.33 -11.85
CA LEU A 45 8.49 -3.07 -11.24
C LEU A 45 8.95 -4.18 -12.19
N ASN A 46 10.25 -4.40 -12.29
CA ASN A 46 10.85 -5.52 -13.01
C ASN A 46 11.48 -6.50 -12.03
N CYS A 47 11.89 -7.69 -12.51
CA CYS A 47 12.55 -8.70 -11.67
C CYS A 47 13.82 -8.22 -10.95
N LYS A 48 14.48 -7.18 -11.47
CA LYS A 48 15.64 -6.54 -10.82
C LYS A 48 15.26 -5.61 -9.65
N ASP A 49 14.01 -5.16 -9.60
CA ASP A 49 13.50 -4.20 -8.62
C ASP A 49 12.89 -4.90 -7.39
N VAL A 50 12.68 -6.22 -7.48
CA VAL A 50 12.15 -7.07 -6.40
C VAL A 50 13.13 -8.18 -6.04
N SER A 51 13.14 -8.60 -4.77
CA SER A 51 13.99 -9.70 -4.29
C SER A 51 13.37 -11.09 -4.48
N TYR A 52 12.08 -11.17 -4.85
CA TYR A 52 11.37 -12.43 -5.02
C TYR A 52 11.73 -13.13 -6.34
N ARG A 53 11.86 -14.45 -6.31
CA ARG A 53 12.13 -15.32 -7.47
C ARG A 53 11.21 -16.53 -7.46
N ASN A 54 10.95 -17.09 -8.63
CA ASN A 54 10.16 -18.32 -8.82
C ASN A 54 8.82 -18.29 -8.06
N PHE A 55 8.13 -17.15 -8.06
CA PHE A 55 6.87 -16.98 -7.31
C PHE A 55 5.66 -17.14 -8.21
N LYS A 56 4.54 -17.54 -7.63
CA LYS A 56 3.29 -17.71 -8.36
C LYS A 56 2.78 -16.37 -8.92
N VAL A 57 2.41 -16.36 -10.19
CA VAL A 57 1.76 -15.24 -10.88
C VAL A 57 0.38 -15.68 -11.35
N LEU A 58 -0.65 -14.86 -11.08
CA LEU A 58 -1.99 -15.00 -11.63
C LEU A 58 -2.19 -13.99 -12.76
N GLN A 59 -2.90 -14.41 -13.81
CA GLN A 59 -3.27 -13.50 -14.89
C GLN A 59 -4.50 -12.65 -14.51
N PRO A 60 -4.59 -11.38 -14.94
CA PRO A 60 -3.59 -10.65 -15.73
C PRO A 60 -2.40 -10.22 -14.87
N ASP A 61 -1.16 -10.45 -15.34
CA ASP A 61 0.08 -10.07 -14.66
C ASP A 61 0.44 -8.58 -14.89
N PRO A 62 0.16 -7.69 -13.91
CA PRO A 62 0.23 -6.24 -14.15
C PRO A 62 1.65 -5.72 -14.40
N HIS A 63 2.67 -6.35 -13.79
CA HIS A 63 4.09 -6.05 -13.99
C HIS A 63 4.79 -6.93 -15.03
N ARG A 64 4.10 -7.94 -15.59
CA ARG A 64 4.66 -8.83 -16.62
C ARG A 64 5.90 -9.61 -16.14
N PHE A 65 5.92 -10.02 -14.88
CA PHE A 65 6.96 -10.90 -14.32
C PHE A 65 6.96 -12.31 -14.93
N ASP A 66 5.82 -12.79 -15.42
CA ASP A 66 5.61 -14.08 -16.11
C ASP A 66 5.35 -13.84 -17.61
N ARG A 67 6.44 -13.74 -18.38
CA ARG A 67 6.36 -13.41 -19.82
C ARG A 67 5.92 -14.60 -20.67
N ASP A 68 6.32 -15.81 -20.31
CA ASP A 68 5.99 -17.02 -21.05
C ASP A 68 4.67 -17.69 -20.62
N LYS A 69 4.06 -17.19 -19.54
CA LYS A 69 2.70 -17.50 -19.06
C LYS A 69 2.58 -18.90 -18.48
N ASP A 70 3.63 -19.41 -17.86
CA ASP A 70 3.63 -20.70 -17.18
C ASP A 70 3.11 -20.61 -15.73
N GLY A 71 2.85 -19.39 -15.24
CA GLY A 71 2.37 -19.10 -13.89
C GLY A 71 3.47 -18.83 -12.88
N ILE A 72 4.74 -18.75 -13.31
CA ILE A 72 5.90 -18.50 -12.47
C ILE A 72 6.61 -17.21 -12.89
N GLY A 73 6.65 -16.24 -11.99
CA GLY A 73 7.29 -14.96 -12.20
C GLY A 73 8.77 -14.97 -11.80
N CYS A 74 9.58 -14.25 -12.58
CA CYS A 74 11.01 -14.03 -12.31
C CYS A 74 11.78 -15.32 -12.03
N GLU A 75 11.66 -16.28 -12.94
CA GLU A 75 12.39 -17.54 -12.89
C GLU A 75 13.91 -17.33 -12.93
N GLU A 76 14.63 -18.16 -12.17
CA GLU A 76 16.10 -18.25 -12.23
C GLU A 76 16.50 -19.28 -13.27
N LYS A 77 16.58 -18.84 -14.54
CA LYS A 77 17.10 -19.64 -15.65
C LYS A 77 18.63 -19.57 -15.75
#